data_AF-A0AA97FMW6-F1
#
_entry.id   AF-A0AA97FMW6-F1
#
_cell.length_a   1.000
_cell.length_b   1.000
_cell.length_c   1.000
_cell.angle_alpha   90.00
_cell.angle_beta   90.00
_cell.angle_gamma   90.00
#
_symmetry.space_group_name_H-M   'P 1'
#
loop_
_entity.id
_entity.type
_entity.pdbx_description
1 polymer ?
#
loop_
_entity_poly.entity_id
_entity_poly.type
_entity_poly.pdbx_seq_one_letter_code
_entity_poly.pdbx_strand_id
1 'polypeptide(L)'
;MTHDGLYRVPTSVLNDQSASPDAVAAAAERVGDKPLTDGLSIDMAGNMYITDVEHGGIARMAPDGSLQTLIASERVRWADGISYG
;
A
#
# COMPACT_ATOMS: atom_id res chain seq x y z
N MET A 1 -6.50 15.59 -0.21
CA MET A 1 -5.46 14.55 -0.25
C MET A 1 -5.98 13.35 0.52
N THR A 2 -6.50 12.34 -0.16
CA THR A 2 -6.86 11.04 0.44
C THR A 2 -5.58 10.22 0.55
N HIS A 3 -5.00 10.19 1.75
CA HIS A 3 -3.70 9.54 2.04
C HIS A 3 -3.87 8.31 2.94
N ASP A 4 -5.09 8.04 3.37
CA ASP A 4 -5.49 7.06 4.37
C ASP A 4 -5.87 5.70 3.79
N GLY A 5 -6.15 5.58 2.49
CA GLY A 5 -6.54 4.31 1.86
C GLY A 5 -5.46 3.63 1.04
N LEU A 6 -5.31 2.32 1.18
CA LEU A 6 -4.65 1.47 0.19
C LEU A 6 -5.70 0.88 -0.77
N TYR A 7 -5.43 0.96 -2.07
CA TYR A 7 -6.26 0.39 -3.12
C TYR A 7 -5.44 -0.54 -3.99
N ARG A 8 -6.10 -1.53 -4.58
CA ARG A 8 -5.53 -2.41 -5.61
C ARG A 8 -6.45 -2.45 -6.82
N VAL A 9 -5.86 -2.73 -7.97
CA VAL A 9 -6.60 -2.94 -9.22
C VAL A 9 -5.87 -4.02 -10.01
N PRO A 10 -6.58 -4.97 -10.64
CA PRO A 10 -5.93 -5.97 -11.49
C PRO A 10 -5.15 -5.32 -12.63
N THR A 11 -3.89 -5.71 -12.81
CA THR A 11 -3.05 -5.20 -13.90
C THR A 11 -3.62 -5.57 -15.27
N SER A 12 -4.38 -6.66 -15.38
CA SER A 12 -5.09 -7.03 -16.61
C SER A 12 -6.09 -5.96 -17.06
N VAL A 13 -6.78 -5.30 -16.12
CA VAL A 13 -7.73 -4.22 -16.42
C VAL A 13 -6.98 -2.95 -16.83
N LEU A 14 -5.85 -2.66 -16.18
CA LEU A 14 -5.01 -1.52 -16.54
C LEU A 14 -4.31 -1.69 -17.91
N ASN A 15 -4.00 -2.92 -18.31
CA ASN A 15 -3.32 -3.23 -19.57
C ASN A 15 -4.28 -3.35 -20.75
N ASP A 16 -5.59 -3.42 -20.51
CA ASP A 16 -6.61 -3.44 -21.56
C ASP A 16 -6.86 -2.02 -22.08
N GLN A 17 -6.30 -1.70 -23.25
CA GLN A 17 -6.47 -0.39 -23.90
C GLN A 17 -7.91 -0.10 -24.34
N SER A 18 -8.80 -1.09 -24.32
CA SER A 18 -10.22 -0.93 -24.61
C SER A 18 -11.07 -0.66 -23.35
N ALA A 19 -10.51 -0.82 -22.15
CA ALA A 19 -11.22 -0.59 -20.90
C ALA A 19 -11.63 0.89 -20.77
N SER A 20 -12.90 1.13 -20.43
CA SER A 20 -13.37 2.47 -20.12
C SER A 20 -12.86 2.93 -18.74
N PRO A 21 -12.79 4.24 -18.48
CA PRO A 21 -12.47 4.76 -17.15
C PRO A 21 -13.39 4.21 -16.05
N ASP A 22 -14.68 4.03 -16.36
CA ASP A 22 -15.66 3.46 -15.42
C ASP A 22 -15.37 1.98 -15.12
N ALA A 23 -14.92 1.21 -16.11
CA ALA A 23 -14.53 -0.18 -15.91
C ALA A 23 -13.28 -0.29 -15.02
N VAL A 24 -12.29 0.60 -15.21
CA VAL A 24 -11.10 0.68 -14.35
C VAL A 24 -11.49 1.07 -12.93
N ALA A 25 -12.35 2.09 -12.78
CA ALA A 25 -12.81 2.55 -11.47
C ALA A 25 -13.61 1.47 -10.72
N ALA A 26 -14.48 0.73 -11.43
CA ALA A 26 -15.24 -0.38 -10.86
C ALA A 26 -14.35 -1.58 -10.44
N ALA A 27 -13.18 -1.74 -11.06
CA ALA A 27 -12.21 -2.77 -10.73
C ALA A 27 -11.26 -2.37 -9.59
N ALA A 28 -11.26 -1.11 -9.16
CA ALA A 28 -10.45 -0.65 -8.04
C ALA A 28 -11.09 -1.08 -6.71
N GLU A 29 -10.35 -1.84 -5.93
CA GLU A 29 -10.78 -2.36 -4.63
C GLU A 29 -10.02 -1.66 -3.52
N ARG A 30 -10.74 -1.27 -2.47
CA ARG A 30 -10.11 -0.78 -1.24
C ARG A 30 -9.61 -1.97 -0.43
N VAL A 31 -8.33 -1.97 -0.10
CA VAL A 31 -7.68 -3.03 0.69
C VAL A 31 -7.83 -2.73 2.19
N GLY A 32 -7.55 -1.48 2.60
CA GLY A 32 -7.62 -1.09 4.01
C GLY A 32 -7.09 0.31 4.27
N ASP A 33 -7.14 0.71 5.54
CA ASP A 33 -6.57 1.96 6.01
C ASP A 33 -5.05 1.81 6.22
N LYS A 34 -4.28 2.83 5.85
CA LYS A 34 -2.82 2.85 6.01
C LYS A 34 -2.34 4.20 6.56
N PRO A 35 -1.18 4.25 7.23
CA PRO A 35 -0.58 5.51 7.66
C PRO A 35 -0.15 6.35 6.45
N LEU A 36 0.24 7.59 6.72
CA LEU A 36 0.99 8.40 5.77
C LEU A 36 2.28 7.67 5.39
N THR A 37 2.47 7.50 4.09
CA THR A 37 3.53 6.67 3.52
C THR A 37 4.17 7.38 2.34
N ASP A 38 5.48 7.19 2.19
CA ASP A 38 6.28 7.59 1.03
C ASP A 38 6.61 6.37 0.14
N GLY A 39 6.84 5.21 0.76
CA GLY A 39 7.40 4.02 0.12
C GLY A 39 6.61 2.76 0.42
N LEU A 40 6.53 1.91 -0.59
CA LEU A 40 5.75 0.67 -0.61
C LEU A 40 6.55 -0.46 -1.26
N SER A 41 6.48 -1.67 -0.70
CA SER A 41 7.02 -2.89 -1.34
C SER A 41 6.17 -4.12 -1.02
N ILE A 42 6.05 -5.06 -1.95
CA ILE A 42 5.14 -6.21 -1.85
C ILE A 42 5.97 -7.51 -1.83
N ASP A 43 5.61 -8.45 -0.94
CA ASP A 43 6.21 -9.80 -0.96
C ASP A 43 5.48 -10.79 -1.88
N MET A 44 6.03 -11.99 -2.02
CA MET A 44 5.46 -13.06 -2.86
C MET A 44 4.12 -13.61 -2.33
N ALA A 45 3.76 -13.33 -1.07
CA ALA A 45 2.48 -13.71 -0.47
C ALA A 45 1.42 -12.60 -0.59
N GLY A 46 1.76 -11.46 -1.20
CA GLY A 46 0.86 -10.31 -1.37
C GLY A 46 0.77 -9.41 -0.14
N ASN A 47 1.66 -9.55 0.85
CA ASN A 47 1.73 -8.60 1.95
C ASN A 47 2.36 -7.29 1.46
N MET A 48 1.72 -6.18 1.79
CA MET A 48 2.18 -4.83 1.50
C MET A 48 3.00 -4.30 2.69
N TYR A 49 4.27 -4.00 2.47
CA TYR A 49 5.12 -3.29 3.41
C TYR A 49 5.04 -1.80 3.13
N ILE A 50 4.74 -1.04 4.16
CA ILE A 50 4.35 0.36 4.09
C ILE A 50 5.27 1.16 5.00
N THR A 51 5.92 2.20 4.48
CA THR A 51 6.63 3.13 5.36
C THR A 51 5.62 3.93 6.18
N ASP A 52 5.86 4.05 7.48
CA ASP A 52 5.00 4.78 8.41
C ASP A 52 5.71 6.08 8.80
N VAL A 53 5.40 7.15 8.06
CA VAL A 53 6.00 8.48 8.25
C VAL A 53 5.49 9.13 9.55
N GLU A 54 4.25 8.81 9.94
CA GLU A 54 3.61 9.36 11.15
C GLU A 54 4.19 8.79 12.44
N HIS A 55 4.62 7.53 12.42
CA HIS A 55 5.05 6.82 13.63
C HIS A 55 6.51 6.35 13.59
N GLY A 56 7.31 6.83 12.63
CA GLY A 56 8.74 6.52 12.55
C GLY A 56 9.00 5.03 12.38
N GLY A 57 8.41 4.44 11.34
CA GLY A 57 8.28 2.98 11.30
C GLY A 57 7.99 2.34 9.95
N ILE A 58 7.65 1.06 10.05
CA ILE A 58 7.20 0.21 8.94
C ILE A 58 6.01 -0.58 9.43
N ALA A 59 4.94 -0.61 8.63
CA ALA A 59 3.79 -1.46 8.81
C ALA A 59 3.70 -2.52 7.70
N ARG A 60 2.98 -3.61 7.98
CA ARG A 60 2.61 -4.63 7.00
C ARG A 60 1.10 -4.72 6.94
N MET A 61 0.53 -4.60 5.74
CA MET A 61 -0.86 -4.94 5.46
C MET A 61 -0.94 -6.30 4.77
N ALA A 62 -1.70 -7.23 5.31
CA ALA A 62 -1.97 -8.51 4.66
C ALA A 62 -3.03 -8.36 3.54
N PRO A 63 -3.17 -9.34 2.62
CA PRO A 63 -4.13 -9.26 1.52
C PRO A 63 -5.61 -9.11 1.95
N ASP A 64 -5.92 -9.45 3.20
CA ASP A 64 -7.25 -9.29 3.83
C ASP A 64 -7.49 -7.89 4.41
N GLY A 65 -6.50 -6.99 4.30
CA GLY A 65 -6.57 -5.62 4.79
C GLY A 65 -6.11 -5.43 6.23
N SER A 66 -5.74 -6.50 6.95
CA SER A 66 -5.25 -6.37 8.32
C SER A 66 -3.87 -5.69 8.36
N LEU A 67 -3.77 -4.61 9.14
CA LEU A 67 -2.55 -3.82 9.30
C LEU A 67 -1.83 -4.17 10.62
N GLN A 68 -0.52 -4.38 10.54
CA GLN A 68 0.36 -4.67 11.67
C GLN A 68 1.59 -3.76 11.64
N THR A 69 1.86 -3.03 12.72
CA THR A 69 3.15 -2.35 12.90
C THR A 69 4.26 -3.38 13.08
N LEU A 70 5.30 -3.31 12.26
CA LEU A 70 6.48 -4.18 12.36
C LEU A 70 7.62 -3.50 13.11
N ILE A 71 7.84 -2.22 12.81
CA ILE A 71 8.90 -1.41 13.40
C ILE A 71 8.29 -0.06 13.77
N ALA A 72 8.58 0.41 14.97
CA ALA A 72 8.36 1.79 15.40
C ALA A 72 9.56 2.20 16.24
N SER A 73 10.25 3.27 15.86
CA SER A 73 11.49 3.68 16.53
C SER A 73 11.72 5.18 16.38
N GLU A 74 12.04 5.84 17.49
CA GLU A 74 12.44 7.26 17.49
C GLU A 74 13.70 7.54 16.66
N ARG A 75 14.46 6.49 16.31
CA ARG A 75 15.63 6.59 15.43
C ARG A 75 15.25 6.79 13.95
N VAL A 76 14.03 6.41 13.58
CA VAL A 76 13.49 6.57 12.23
C VAL A 76 12.66 7.85 12.22
N ARG A 77 13.24 8.94 11.70
CA ARG A 77 12.56 10.24 11.64
C ARG A 77 11.62 10.37 10.43
N TRP A 78 11.98 9.71 9.33
CA TRP A 78 11.24 9.73 8.08
C TRP A 78 11.56 8.44 7.33
N ALA A 79 10.57 7.55 7.23
CA ALA A 79 10.71 6.33 6.45
C ALA A 79 10.32 6.65 5.00
N ASP A 80 11.32 6.88 4.16
CA ASP A 80 11.15 7.24 2.74
C ASP A 80 10.85 6.00 1.89
N GLY A 81 11.86 5.19 1.57
CA GLY A 81 11.72 3.97 0.76
C GLY A 81 11.85 2.66 1.54
N ILE A 82 11.28 1.59 0.98
CA ILE A 82 11.49 0.21 1.42
C ILE A 82 11.52 -0.73 0.21
N SER A 83 12.35 -1.78 0.27
CA SER A 83 12.33 -2.88 -0.72
C SER A 83 12.28 -4.22 -0.02
N TYR A 84 11.45 -5.10 -0.55
CA TYR A 84 11.46 -6.53 -0.28
C TYR A 84 12.07 -7.24 -1.50
N GLY A 85 13.23 -7.87 -1.32
CA GLY A 85 13.99 -8.52 -2.39
C GLY A 85 14.92 -7.58 -3.13
#